data_AF-A0A8H7HT44-F1
#
_entry.id   AF-A0A8H7HT44-F1
#
_cell.length_a   1.000
_cell.length_b   1.000
_cell.length_c   1.000
_cell.angle_alpha   90.00
_cell.angle_beta   90.00
_cell.angle_gamma   90.00
#
_symmetry.space_group_name_H-M   'P 1'
#
loop_
_entity.id
_entity.type
_entity.pdbx_description
1 polymer ?
#
loop_
_entity_poly.entity_id
_entity_poly.type
_entity_poly.pdbx_seq_one_letter_code
_entity_poly.pdbx_strand_id
1 'polypeptide(L)'
;MTGTRLARAALMTQSLEDGTYAQLFGRKLIFSIFYYPLARSIERFAVIRSAPAEQVEASCSGPASEISQQRSEESQSAKRPRHIKRINNGSPSRSLLPLLQEQAVPQVEVQPWCPRPQGESVMDRIRIFDLGRKRASVDDFPFCAHLVSDEYEQLSSEALEAARICANKYVTKTSGKDSFHLRVRVHPFHVIRINKMLSCAGADRLQTGMRGAWGKPYGTVARVNIGQIILSIRTKESNAAVVMEALRRARYKFPGRQKIIISRKWGFTNVNKEEYLRLKEEKRVLQDGAYVQYIRPRGNLETNLRNQLRA
;
A
#
# COMPACT_ATOMS: atom_id res chain seq x y z
N MET A 1 -49.13 54.48 25.09
CA MET A 1 -47.80 54.47 25.74
C MET A 1 -46.89 53.49 25.00
N THR A 2 -45.65 53.88 24.73
CA THR A 2 -44.48 53.08 24.26
C THR A 2 -44.74 51.68 23.64
N GLY A 3 -44.40 51.37 22.40
CA GLY A 3 -43.67 52.14 21.37
C GLY A 3 -43.04 51.22 20.32
N THR A 4 -43.68 51.10 19.16
CA THR A 4 -43.09 50.96 17.79
C THR A 4 -41.75 50.23 17.61
N ARG A 5 -41.73 49.07 16.93
CA ARG A 5 -41.61 48.92 15.44
C ARG A 5 -40.28 49.42 14.85
N LEU A 6 -39.48 48.52 14.26
CA LEU A 6 -39.31 48.37 12.78
C LEU A 6 -38.09 47.48 12.41
N ALA A 7 -38.18 46.86 11.23
CA ALA A 7 -37.08 46.13 10.59
C ALA A 7 -36.54 46.92 9.38
N ARG A 8 -35.23 46.78 9.10
CA ARG A 8 -34.49 47.02 7.83
C ARG A 8 -33.05 46.48 8.06
N ALA A 9 -32.39 45.67 7.23
CA ALA A 9 -32.19 45.60 5.76
C ALA A 9 -30.93 46.35 5.26
N ALA A 10 -30.29 45.79 4.21
CA ALA A 10 -29.00 46.14 3.58
C ALA A 10 -27.74 45.80 4.42
N LEU A 11 -26.68 45.12 3.95
CA LEU A 11 -25.89 45.08 2.68
C LEU A 11 -24.81 46.17 2.55
N MET A 12 -23.63 45.74 2.04
CA MET A 12 -22.44 46.53 1.64
C MET A 12 -21.66 47.21 2.79
N THR A 13 -20.33 47.45 2.75
CA THR A 13 -19.17 47.03 1.90
C THR A 13 -17.87 47.41 2.63
N GLN A 14 -16.70 46.97 2.11
CA GLN A 14 -15.33 47.47 2.41
C GLN A 14 -14.74 47.08 3.79
N SER A 15 -13.48 46.65 3.99
CA SER A 15 -12.15 46.77 3.33
C SER A 15 -11.24 47.81 4.01
N LEU A 16 -9.96 47.41 4.21
CA LEU A 16 -8.81 48.23 4.68
C LEU A 16 -8.86 48.64 6.18
N GLU A 17 -7.77 48.86 6.92
CA GLU A 17 -6.33 48.53 6.80
C GLU A 17 -5.67 48.66 8.21
N ASP A 18 -4.51 48.00 8.39
CA ASP A 18 -3.37 48.27 9.30
C ASP A 18 -3.51 49.12 10.59
N GLY A 19 -2.91 48.64 11.70
CA GLY A 19 -2.84 49.43 12.96
C GLY A 19 -2.11 48.76 14.14
N THR A 20 -0.79 48.68 14.06
CA THR A 20 0.14 48.23 15.12
C THR A 20 -0.19 48.64 16.57
N TYR A 21 -0.17 47.69 17.50
CA TYR A 21 0.19 47.96 18.91
C TYR A 21 1.25 46.95 19.39
N ALA A 22 2.45 47.44 19.66
CA ALA A 22 3.52 46.68 20.29
C ALA A 22 3.88 47.35 21.63
N GLN A 23 3.77 46.60 22.73
CA GLN A 23 4.48 46.91 23.96
C GLN A 23 5.29 45.68 24.39
N LEU A 24 6.57 45.93 24.64
CA LEU A 24 7.62 44.95 24.90
C LEU A 24 7.82 44.77 26.41
N PHE A 25 8.02 43.54 26.88
CA PHE A 25 8.94 43.28 28.00
C PHE A 25 9.53 41.85 27.93
N GLY A 26 10.87 41.73 27.94
CA GLY A 26 11.65 40.50 28.18
C GLY A 26 11.58 39.38 27.11
N ARG A 27 12.38 39.40 26.03
CA ARG A 27 13.75 38.82 25.94
C ARG A 27 13.86 37.42 26.57
N LYS A 28 14.25 36.36 25.83
CA LYS A 28 15.46 36.26 24.98
C LYS A 28 15.30 35.42 23.68
N LEU A 29 15.85 35.99 22.60
CA LEU A 29 16.58 35.38 21.46
C LEU A 29 15.94 34.24 20.63
N ILE A 30 15.63 34.43 19.32
CA ILE A 30 16.53 34.52 18.13
C ILE A 30 17.01 33.11 17.69
N PHE A 31 16.86 32.64 16.44
CA PHE A 31 16.48 33.30 15.17
C PHE A 31 15.77 32.31 14.21
N SER A 32 14.96 32.85 13.28
CA SER A 32 14.51 32.15 12.07
C SER A 32 15.22 32.76 10.86
N ILE A 33 16.00 31.99 10.10
CA ILE A 33 16.50 32.39 8.78
C ILE A 33 16.40 31.23 7.78
N PHE A 34 15.78 31.53 6.64
CA PHE A 34 15.87 30.79 5.37
C PHE A 34 17.34 30.66 4.94
N TYR A 35 17.77 29.51 4.40
CA TYR A 35 18.46 29.46 3.09
C TYR A 35 18.71 28.00 2.65
N TYR A 36 18.48 27.70 1.37
CA TYR A 36 19.26 26.69 0.65
C TYR A 36 20.63 27.30 0.32
N PRO A 37 21.72 26.54 0.27
CA PRO A 37 22.25 26.31 -1.09
C PRO A 37 22.81 24.91 -1.35
N LEU A 38 23.01 24.68 -2.65
CA LEU A 38 23.66 23.53 -3.26
C LEU A 38 25.19 23.54 -3.08
N ALA A 39 25.76 22.34 -3.25
CA ALA A 39 27.00 22.05 -4.00
C ALA A 39 28.40 21.98 -3.34
N ARG A 40 29.08 20.88 -3.70
CA ARG A 40 30.52 20.67 -4.01
C ARG A 40 31.54 20.27 -2.93
N SER A 41 31.71 18.95 -2.83
CA SER A 41 32.97 18.18 -2.84
C SER A 41 32.70 16.91 -3.71
N ILE A 42 33.46 16.47 -4.72
CA ILE A 42 34.76 16.86 -5.32
C ILE A 42 35.94 16.51 -4.38
N GLU A 43 36.75 15.47 -4.61
CA GLU A 43 36.86 14.49 -5.73
C GLU A 43 37.10 13.04 -5.27
N ARG A 44 36.70 12.05 -6.09
CA ARG A 44 37.64 11.06 -6.66
C ARG A 44 37.03 10.33 -7.86
N PHE A 45 37.86 10.14 -8.89
CA PHE A 45 37.51 9.60 -10.20
C PHE A 45 37.23 8.09 -10.19
N ALA A 46 36.24 7.67 -10.99
CA ALA A 46 36.33 6.48 -11.83
C ALA A 46 35.37 6.64 -13.02
N VAL A 47 35.90 6.90 -14.21
CA VAL A 47 35.13 7.05 -15.45
C VAL A 47 35.15 5.74 -16.23
N ILE A 48 33.99 5.12 -16.45
CA ILE A 48 33.77 4.18 -17.57
C ILE A 48 32.39 4.46 -18.19
N ARG A 49 32.39 5.29 -19.24
CA ARG A 49 31.56 5.10 -20.45
C ARG A 49 32.27 4.03 -21.31
N SER A 50 31.67 3.23 -22.20
CA SER A 50 30.28 3.05 -22.66
C SER A 50 30.28 1.93 -23.71
N ALA A 51 29.21 1.13 -23.84
CA ALA A 51 28.86 0.44 -25.10
C ALA A 51 27.39 -0.05 -25.08
N PRO A 52 26.67 -0.08 -26.22
CA PRO A 52 25.28 -0.50 -26.32
C PRO A 52 25.11 -2.00 -26.56
N ALA A 53 23.90 -2.53 -26.31
CA ALA A 53 23.52 -3.87 -26.73
C ALA A 53 23.02 -3.86 -28.18
N GLU A 54 23.73 -4.56 -29.06
CA GLU A 54 23.38 -4.74 -30.47
C GLU A 54 22.54 -6.02 -30.67
N GLN A 55 21.73 -6.03 -31.73
CA GLN A 55 20.85 -7.15 -32.06
C GLN A 55 21.63 -8.27 -32.74
N VAL A 56 21.38 -9.53 -32.36
CA VAL A 56 21.70 -10.69 -33.19
C VAL A 56 20.52 -11.65 -33.17
N GLU A 57 19.88 -11.81 -34.33
CA GLU A 57 19.03 -12.96 -34.61
C GLU A 57 19.91 -14.19 -34.85
N ALA A 58 19.53 -15.35 -34.30
CA ALA A 58 20.07 -16.63 -34.72
C ALA A 58 19.00 -17.72 -34.58
N SER A 59 18.56 -18.24 -35.72
CA SER A 59 17.68 -19.39 -35.85
C SER A 59 18.47 -20.68 -36.16
N CYS A 60 17.76 -21.80 -36.08
CA CYS A 60 18.08 -23.13 -36.65
C CYS A 60 19.03 -24.11 -35.89
N SER A 61 18.43 -25.28 -35.58
CA SER A 61 18.94 -26.66 -35.70
C SER A 61 20.20 -27.14 -34.94
N GLY A 62 20.10 -28.33 -34.32
CA GLY A 62 21.23 -29.13 -33.81
C GLY A 62 21.95 -29.94 -34.92
N PRO A 63 22.68 -31.05 -34.62
CA PRO A 63 22.35 -32.06 -33.59
C PRO A 63 23.53 -32.41 -32.64
N ALA A 64 23.49 -33.61 -32.06
CA ALA A 64 24.23 -34.04 -30.87
C ALA A 64 25.57 -34.78 -31.12
N SER A 65 26.16 -35.23 -30.01
CA SER A 65 27.24 -36.22 -29.80
C SER A 65 28.64 -35.68 -29.44
N GLU A 66 29.29 -36.43 -28.54
CA GLU A 66 30.65 -36.23 -27.97
C GLU A 66 30.79 -34.96 -27.11
N ILE A 67 31.28 -34.99 -25.86
CA ILE A 67 32.32 -35.83 -25.28
C ILE A 67 31.83 -36.51 -23.99
N SER A 68 31.94 -37.84 -23.96
CA SER A 68 31.82 -38.65 -22.74
C SER A 68 33.18 -39.22 -22.36
N GLN A 69 33.89 -38.59 -21.43
CA GLN A 69 35.03 -39.17 -20.72
C GLN A 69 35.20 -38.48 -19.37
N GLN A 70 35.75 -39.20 -18.38
CA GLN A 70 35.88 -38.80 -16.97
C GLN A 70 34.58 -38.77 -16.15
N ARG A 71 34.12 -39.99 -15.83
CA ARG A 71 33.24 -40.27 -14.68
C ARG A 71 33.85 -41.41 -13.87
N SER A 72 34.58 -41.11 -12.79
CA SER A 72 34.93 -42.05 -11.70
C SER A 72 35.74 -41.28 -10.64
N GLU A 73 35.59 -41.66 -9.37
CA GLU A 73 36.25 -41.07 -8.19
C GLU A 73 35.77 -39.62 -7.88
N GLU A 74 35.17 -39.27 -6.73
CA GLU A 74 34.91 -40.02 -5.49
C GLU A 74 33.45 -39.89 -5.04
N SER A 75 32.91 -40.96 -4.46
CA SER A 75 31.67 -40.89 -3.67
C SER A 75 31.82 -41.73 -2.41
N GLN A 76 32.20 -41.12 -1.28
CA GLN A 76 32.06 -41.74 0.04
C GLN A 76 32.20 -40.78 1.23
N SER A 77 31.29 -40.97 2.19
CA SER A 77 31.44 -40.69 3.63
C SER A 77 31.45 -39.24 4.16
N ALA A 78 30.36 -38.95 4.88
CA ALA A 78 30.10 -37.76 5.68
C ALA A 78 31.12 -37.45 6.80
N LYS A 79 31.22 -36.15 7.14
CA LYS A 79 31.30 -35.64 8.53
C LYS A 79 30.95 -34.14 8.61
N ARG A 80 30.04 -33.78 9.53
CA ARG A 80 29.69 -32.37 9.83
C ARG A 80 30.74 -31.74 10.77
N PRO A 81 31.29 -30.55 10.50
CA PRO A 81 32.05 -29.81 11.51
C PRO A 81 31.09 -29.15 12.52
N ARG A 82 31.03 -29.70 13.74
CA ARG A 82 30.45 -29.01 14.90
C ARG A 82 31.55 -28.25 15.65
N HIS A 83 31.73 -26.94 15.40
CA HIS A 83 32.08 -25.99 16.48
C HIS A 83 32.03 -24.55 15.98
N ILE A 84 31.17 -23.73 16.58
CA ILE A 84 31.34 -22.27 16.63
C ILE A 84 31.38 -21.92 18.12
N LYS A 85 32.50 -21.34 18.57
CA LYS A 85 32.71 -20.99 19.98
C LYS A 85 31.79 -19.80 20.34
N ARG A 86 31.04 -19.92 21.44
CA ARG A 86 30.34 -18.77 22.04
C ARG A 86 31.37 -17.79 22.57
N ILE A 87 31.32 -16.54 22.11
CA ILE A 87 31.94 -15.41 22.82
C ILE A 87 30.82 -14.74 23.61
N ASN A 88 30.86 -14.88 24.93
CA ASN A 88 29.94 -14.18 25.84
C ASN A 88 30.42 -12.74 26.02
N ASN A 89 29.57 -11.76 25.71
CA ASN A 89 29.76 -10.35 26.09
C ASN A 89 28.40 -9.68 26.35
N GLY A 90 28.21 -9.14 27.55
CA GLY A 90 27.19 -8.12 27.86
C GLY A 90 25.76 -8.60 28.11
N SER A 91 25.30 -8.49 29.36
CA SER A 91 23.90 -8.65 29.77
C SER A 91 23.03 -7.47 29.29
N PRO A 92 21.87 -7.68 28.65
CA PRO A 92 20.91 -6.61 28.37
C PRO A 92 19.88 -6.46 29.50
N SER A 93 20.25 -5.74 30.57
CA SER A 93 19.34 -5.39 31.65
C SER A 93 18.43 -4.21 31.29
N ARG A 94 17.34 -4.46 30.55
CA ARG A 94 16.06 -3.73 30.68
C ARG A 94 14.98 -4.37 29.80
N SER A 95 13.91 -4.82 30.43
CA SER A 95 12.69 -5.29 29.79
C SER A 95 11.95 -4.12 29.11
N LEU A 96 12.24 -3.89 27.83
CA LEU A 96 11.32 -3.16 26.96
C LEU A 96 10.15 -4.09 26.62
N LEU A 97 8.98 -3.78 27.16
CA LEU A 97 7.71 -4.45 26.83
C LEU A 97 7.49 -4.41 25.30
N PRO A 98 7.28 -5.55 24.63
CA PRO A 98 7.18 -5.59 23.17
C PRO A 98 5.80 -5.17 22.65
N LEU A 99 5.38 -3.93 22.93
CA LEU A 99 4.21 -3.26 22.34
C LEU A 99 4.46 -2.77 20.88
N LEU A 100 5.42 -3.38 20.19
CA LEU A 100 5.79 -3.13 18.79
C LEU A 100 5.86 -4.42 17.94
N GLN A 101 5.58 -5.58 18.53
CA GLN A 101 5.77 -6.90 17.88
C GLN A 101 4.50 -7.45 17.19
N GLU A 102 3.38 -6.72 17.16
CA GLU A 102 2.09 -7.18 16.58
C GLU A 102 1.83 -6.72 15.13
N GLN A 103 2.80 -6.12 14.44
CA GLN A 103 2.60 -5.69 13.04
C GLN A 103 2.86 -6.79 12.00
N ALA A 104 3.66 -7.81 12.36
CA ALA A 104 3.94 -8.98 11.52
C ALA A 104 3.66 -10.26 12.31
N VAL A 105 2.58 -10.97 11.99
CA VAL A 105 2.51 -12.40 12.30
C VAL A 105 3.07 -13.12 11.07
N PRO A 106 4.25 -13.78 11.15
CA PRO A 106 4.72 -14.59 10.03
C PRO A 106 3.65 -15.62 9.70
N GLN A 107 3.42 -15.91 8.42
CA GLN A 107 2.26 -16.73 8.04
C GLN A 107 2.44 -18.19 8.45
N VAL A 108 2.04 -18.48 9.68
CA VAL A 108 1.95 -19.84 10.24
C VAL A 108 1.06 -20.69 9.34
N GLU A 109 1.36 -21.98 9.23
CA GLU A 109 0.65 -23.00 8.42
C GLU A 109 -0.78 -23.31 8.90
N VAL A 110 -1.43 -22.38 9.62
CA VAL A 110 -2.83 -22.52 10.04
C VAL A 110 -3.73 -22.40 8.81
N GLN A 111 -4.74 -23.25 8.74
CA GLN A 111 -5.78 -23.15 7.72
C GLN A 111 -6.54 -21.81 7.82
N PRO A 112 -7.07 -21.26 6.70
CA PRO A 112 -7.88 -20.04 6.73
C PRO A 112 -9.09 -20.22 7.64
N TRP A 113 -9.16 -19.40 8.69
CA TRP A 113 -10.33 -19.34 9.58
C TRP A 113 -11.05 -18.01 9.38
N CYS A 114 -12.20 -18.08 8.69
CA CYS A 114 -13.18 -17.01 8.63
C CYS A 114 -14.30 -17.31 9.65
N PRO A 115 -14.79 -16.32 10.41
CA PRO A 115 -15.84 -16.55 11.39
C PRO A 115 -17.17 -16.95 10.69
N ARG A 116 -17.75 -18.08 11.12
CA ARG A 116 -19.14 -18.46 10.81
C ARG A 116 -20.09 -17.76 11.81
N PRO A 117 -21.40 -17.63 11.50
CA PRO A 117 -22.34 -16.75 12.25
C PRO A 117 -22.77 -17.28 13.63
N GLN A 118 -21.87 -17.90 14.39
CA GLN A 118 -22.12 -18.50 15.70
C GLN A 118 -21.09 -17.99 16.72
N GLY A 119 -21.36 -16.79 17.27
CA GLY A 119 -20.69 -16.26 18.47
C GLY A 119 -19.49 -15.34 18.22
N GLU A 120 -19.51 -14.19 18.91
CA GLU A 120 -18.43 -13.17 19.00
C GLU A 120 -18.01 -12.52 17.65
N SER A 121 -18.62 -11.38 17.32
CA SER A 121 -18.30 -10.56 16.15
C SER A 121 -17.04 -9.71 16.35
N VAL A 122 -15.89 -10.17 15.84
CA VAL A 122 -14.69 -9.33 15.76
C VAL A 122 -14.92 -8.20 14.76
N MET A 123 -14.62 -6.97 15.17
CA MET A 123 -14.77 -5.78 14.34
C MET A 123 -13.46 -5.44 13.62
N ASP A 124 -13.53 -5.29 12.30
CA ASP A 124 -12.42 -4.76 11.52
C ASP A 124 -12.13 -3.29 11.85
N ARG A 125 -10.85 -2.96 11.98
CA ARG A 125 -10.37 -1.58 12.13
C ARG A 125 -10.44 -0.79 10.82
N ILE A 126 -10.13 -1.42 9.70
CA ILE A 126 -10.39 -0.87 8.36
C ILE A 126 -11.85 -1.10 7.96
N ARG A 127 -12.58 -0.01 7.73
CA ARG A 127 -14.00 -0.06 7.30
C ARG A 127 -14.25 0.55 5.90
N ILE A 128 -13.29 1.32 5.39
CA ILE A 128 -13.42 2.05 4.12
C ILE A 128 -12.26 1.63 3.22
N PHE A 129 -12.58 0.93 2.14
CA PHE A 129 -11.58 0.43 1.19
C PHE A 129 -11.32 1.40 0.03
N ASP A 130 -12.30 2.24 -0.35
CA ASP A 130 -12.22 3.19 -1.48
C ASP A 130 -12.26 4.65 -1.02
N LEU A 131 -11.32 5.47 -1.51
CA LEU A 131 -11.10 6.87 -1.14
C LEU A 131 -10.81 7.80 -2.32
N GLY A 132 -10.96 9.11 -2.09
CA GLY A 132 -10.90 10.13 -3.14
C GLY A 132 -12.16 10.13 -4.01
N ARG A 133 -12.01 10.49 -5.29
CA ARG A 133 -13.12 10.59 -6.25
C ARG A 133 -13.49 9.21 -6.82
N LYS A 134 -14.02 8.33 -5.96
CA LYS A 134 -14.45 6.97 -6.33
C LYS A 134 -15.52 6.88 -7.42
N ARG A 135 -16.29 7.96 -7.65
CA ARG A 135 -17.28 8.11 -8.74
C ARG A 135 -16.69 8.70 -10.03
N ALA A 136 -15.39 8.97 -10.11
CA ALA A 136 -14.76 9.43 -11.35
C ALA A 136 -14.87 8.35 -12.44
N SER A 137 -15.01 8.79 -13.70
CA SER A 137 -14.97 7.93 -14.88
C SER A 137 -13.65 7.17 -14.97
N VAL A 138 -13.60 6.15 -15.82
CA VAL A 138 -12.34 5.47 -16.15
C VAL A 138 -11.41 6.38 -16.94
N ASP A 139 -11.96 7.24 -17.80
CA ASP A 139 -11.21 8.17 -18.65
C ASP A 139 -10.45 9.25 -17.85
N ASP A 140 -11.00 9.71 -16.72
CA ASP A 140 -10.40 10.76 -15.89
C ASP A 140 -9.03 10.36 -15.29
N PHE A 141 -8.78 9.06 -15.12
CA PHE A 141 -7.64 8.53 -14.35
C PHE A 141 -6.88 7.39 -15.08
N PRO A 142 -6.07 7.72 -16.11
CA PRO A 142 -5.27 6.75 -16.86
C PRO A 142 -4.09 6.15 -16.09
N PHE A 143 -3.45 6.92 -15.20
CA PHE A 143 -2.29 6.46 -14.45
C PHE A 143 -2.73 5.53 -13.31
N CYS A 144 -1.97 4.47 -13.06
CA CYS A 144 -2.17 3.61 -11.91
C CYS A 144 -0.85 3.12 -11.33
N ALA A 145 -0.73 3.19 -10.00
CA ALA A 145 0.37 2.61 -9.25
C ALA A 145 -0.15 1.64 -8.18
N HIS A 146 0.62 0.59 -7.96
CA HIS A 146 0.32 -0.50 -7.03
C HIS A 146 1.40 -0.63 -5.97
N LEU A 147 1.00 -0.89 -4.73
CA LEU A 147 1.89 -1.41 -3.69
C LEU A 147 1.69 -2.92 -3.60
N VAL A 148 2.77 -3.68 -3.72
CA VAL A 148 2.76 -5.14 -3.89
C VAL A 148 3.66 -5.76 -2.83
N SER A 149 3.21 -6.82 -2.14
CA SER A 149 4.10 -7.55 -1.23
C SER A 149 5.07 -8.44 -2.01
N ASP A 150 6.32 -8.49 -1.55
CA ASP A 150 7.36 -9.39 -2.03
C ASP A 150 7.54 -10.62 -1.11
N GLU A 151 6.74 -10.70 -0.05
CA GLU A 151 6.84 -11.71 1.02
C GLU A 151 5.48 -12.39 1.26
N TYR A 152 5.50 -13.52 1.96
CA TYR A 152 4.30 -14.31 2.31
C TYR A 152 3.94 -14.05 3.78
N GLU A 153 2.95 -13.19 4.00
CA GLU A 153 2.76 -12.51 5.29
C GLU A 153 1.29 -12.29 5.66
N GLN A 154 1.03 -12.06 6.95
CA GLN A 154 -0.27 -11.64 7.45
C GLN A 154 -0.25 -10.15 7.81
N LEU A 155 -1.06 -9.35 7.12
CA LEU A 155 -1.20 -7.91 7.37
C LEU A 155 -2.38 -7.65 8.32
N SER A 156 -2.15 -7.00 9.46
CA SER A 156 -3.25 -6.66 10.37
C SER A 156 -4.22 -5.63 9.77
N SER A 157 -5.49 -5.69 10.18
CA SER A 157 -6.49 -4.69 9.79
C SER A 157 -6.13 -3.27 10.28
N GLU A 158 -5.31 -3.19 11.34
CA GLU A 158 -4.72 -1.93 11.82
C GLU A 158 -3.64 -1.36 10.89
N ALA A 159 -2.73 -2.21 10.40
CA ALA A 159 -1.69 -1.82 9.46
C ALA A 159 -2.30 -1.32 8.14
N LEU A 160 -3.34 -2.01 7.64
CA LEU A 160 -4.11 -1.60 6.47
C LEU A 160 -4.74 -0.21 6.67
N GLU A 161 -5.37 0.03 7.82
CA GLU A 161 -5.99 1.33 8.15
C GLU A 161 -4.94 2.45 8.29
N ALA A 162 -3.82 2.18 8.96
CA ALA A 162 -2.72 3.15 9.12
C ALA A 162 -2.07 3.52 7.76
N ALA A 163 -1.83 2.53 6.90
CA ALA A 163 -1.31 2.74 5.54
C ALA A 163 -2.29 3.56 4.68
N ARG A 164 -3.58 3.23 4.74
CA ARG A 164 -4.68 3.92 4.05
C ARG A 164 -4.75 5.40 4.46
N ILE A 165 -4.74 5.70 5.76
CA ILE A 165 -4.73 7.08 6.28
C ILE A 165 -3.47 7.82 5.82
N CYS A 166 -2.30 7.17 5.88
CA CYS A 166 -1.02 7.77 5.51
C CYS A 166 -0.99 8.21 4.04
N ALA A 167 -1.36 7.31 3.12
CA ALA A 167 -1.44 7.61 1.69
C ALA A 167 -2.48 8.71 1.41
N ASN A 168 -3.70 8.57 1.94
CA ASN A 168 -4.78 9.54 1.71
C ASN A 168 -4.42 10.94 2.20
N LYS A 169 -3.81 11.07 3.38
CA LYS A 169 -3.39 12.37 3.95
C LYS A 169 -2.34 13.07 3.09
N TYR A 170 -1.38 12.33 2.52
CA TYR A 170 -0.35 12.92 1.67
C TYR A 170 -0.88 13.38 0.30
N VAL A 171 -1.63 12.53 -0.40
CA VAL A 171 -2.17 12.88 -1.73
C VAL A 171 -3.20 14.00 -1.62
N THR A 172 -4.08 13.97 -0.60
CA THR A 172 -5.06 15.06 -0.37
C THR A 172 -4.38 16.40 -0.09
N LYS A 173 -3.29 16.42 0.69
CA LYS A 173 -2.54 17.65 0.98
C LYS A 173 -1.84 18.22 -0.26
N THR A 174 -1.33 17.37 -1.14
CA THR A 174 -0.44 17.78 -2.24
C THR A 174 -1.19 18.04 -3.56
N SER A 175 -2.19 17.23 -3.88
CA SER A 175 -2.94 17.31 -5.15
C SER A 175 -4.45 17.54 -4.99
N GLY A 176 -4.95 17.66 -3.75
CA GLY A 176 -6.39 17.75 -3.47
C GLY A 176 -7.10 16.39 -3.43
N LYS A 177 -8.31 16.39 -2.85
CA LYS A 177 -9.12 15.18 -2.58
C LYS A 177 -9.64 14.51 -3.86
N ASP A 178 -9.96 15.30 -4.88
CA ASP A 178 -10.67 14.83 -6.07
C ASP A 178 -9.76 14.41 -7.23
N SER A 179 -8.44 14.53 -7.03
CA SER A 179 -7.40 14.23 -8.02
C SER A 179 -6.98 12.75 -8.10
N PHE A 180 -7.56 11.90 -7.25
CA PHE A 180 -7.20 10.49 -7.16
C PHE A 180 -8.38 9.60 -6.77
N HIS A 181 -8.24 8.30 -7.06
CA HIS A 181 -9.03 7.23 -6.47
C HIS A 181 -8.08 6.18 -5.89
N LEU A 182 -8.07 6.05 -4.57
CA LEU A 182 -7.29 5.05 -3.82
C LEU A 182 -8.22 3.89 -3.45
N ARG A 183 -7.76 2.66 -3.72
CA ARG A 183 -8.43 1.42 -3.35
C ARG A 183 -7.48 0.50 -2.60
N VAL A 184 -7.88 0.10 -1.40
CA VAL A 184 -7.29 -1.04 -0.68
C VAL A 184 -7.88 -2.30 -1.31
N ARG A 185 -7.03 -3.18 -1.87
CA ARG A 185 -7.47 -4.41 -2.56
C ARG A 185 -7.55 -5.64 -1.64
N VAL A 186 -6.87 -5.56 -0.50
CA VAL A 186 -6.72 -6.64 0.47
C VAL A 186 -7.76 -6.47 1.58
N HIS A 187 -8.51 -7.54 1.88
CA HIS A 187 -9.55 -7.57 2.91
C HIS A 187 -9.17 -8.53 4.04
N PRO A 188 -9.29 -8.13 5.32
CA PRO A 188 -8.83 -8.92 6.46
C PRO A 188 -9.89 -9.93 6.95
N PHE A 189 -10.15 -10.98 6.17
CA PHE A 189 -11.14 -12.00 6.55
C PHE A 189 -10.66 -13.03 7.58
N HIS A 190 -9.35 -13.16 7.80
CA HIS A 190 -8.82 -14.14 8.74
C HIS A 190 -8.80 -13.56 10.15
N VAL A 191 -9.45 -14.21 11.11
CA VAL A 191 -9.41 -13.77 12.51
C VAL A 191 -8.31 -14.51 13.26
N ILE A 192 -7.45 -13.76 13.96
CA ILE A 192 -6.45 -14.28 14.88
C ILE A 192 -7.08 -14.53 16.26
N ARG A 193 -6.61 -15.58 16.95
CA ARG A 193 -7.05 -15.95 18.31
C ARG A 193 -5.93 -15.76 19.32
N ILE A 194 -6.29 -15.40 20.54
CA ILE A 194 -5.38 -15.20 21.67
C ILE A 194 -5.84 -16.02 22.89
N ASN A 195 -4.92 -16.77 23.49
CA ASN A 195 -5.10 -17.27 24.86
C ASN A 195 -4.50 -16.21 25.80
N LYS A 196 -5.33 -15.34 26.39
CA LYS A 196 -4.86 -14.23 27.22
C LYS A 196 -4.33 -14.74 28.56
N MET A 197 -3.03 -14.56 28.78
CA MET A 197 -2.40 -14.75 30.09
C MET A 197 -2.73 -13.56 31.01
N LEU A 198 -3.00 -13.82 32.29
CA LEU A 198 -3.13 -12.78 33.31
C LEU A 198 -1.73 -12.31 33.73
N SER A 199 -1.47 -11.00 33.67
CA SER A 199 -0.18 -10.39 34.05
C SER A 199 -0.17 -9.85 35.49
N CYS A 200 -1.10 -10.31 36.33
CA CYS A 200 -1.29 -9.84 37.71
C CYS A 200 -0.39 -10.63 38.68
N ALA A 201 0.01 -10.02 39.79
CA ALA A 201 0.65 -10.75 40.89
C ALA A 201 -0.29 -11.86 41.40
N GLY A 202 0.22 -13.09 41.54
CA GLY A 202 -0.59 -14.26 41.91
C GLY A 202 -1.48 -14.84 40.79
N ALA A 203 -1.29 -14.43 39.53
CA ALA A 203 -2.05 -14.93 38.37
C ALA A 203 -2.10 -16.46 38.26
N ASP A 204 -1.04 -17.17 38.67
CA ASP A 204 -0.95 -18.63 38.72
C ASP A 204 -2.11 -19.30 39.49
N ARG A 205 -2.66 -18.62 40.52
CA ARG A 205 -3.81 -19.12 41.29
C ARG A 205 -5.16 -18.93 40.61
N LEU A 206 -5.23 -18.01 39.63
CA LEU A 206 -6.47 -17.59 38.96
C LEU A 206 -6.57 -18.10 37.52
N GLN A 207 -5.45 -18.46 36.91
CA GLN A 207 -5.38 -18.89 35.52
C GLN A 207 -5.15 -20.40 35.41
N THR A 208 -5.85 -21.06 34.49
CA THR A 208 -5.67 -22.50 34.17
C THR A 208 -4.39 -22.82 33.37
N GLY A 209 -3.44 -21.87 33.27
CA GLY A 209 -2.26 -21.97 32.42
C GLY A 209 -2.61 -22.29 30.95
N MET A 210 -2.08 -23.42 30.46
CA MET A 210 -2.33 -23.94 29.10
C MET A 210 -3.46 -24.98 29.02
N ARG A 211 -4.15 -25.28 30.14
CA ARG A 211 -5.33 -26.17 30.11
C ARG A 211 -6.48 -25.43 29.43
N GLY A 212 -6.94 -25.97 28.29
CA GLY A 212 -7.99 -25.37 27.48
C GLY A 212 -7.51 -24.22 26.58
N ALA A 213 -6.26 -24.25 26.09
CA ALA A 213 -5.59 -23.16 25.37
C ALA A 213 -6.19 -22.74 24.00
N TRP A 214 -7.43 -23.11 23.66
CA TRP A 214 -8.11 -22.56 22.48
C TRP A 214 -8.46 -21.10 22.73
N GLY A 215 -7.70 -20.20 22.09
CA GLY A 215 -7.84 -18.76 22.30
C GLY A 215 -9.21 -18.20 21.88
N LYS A 216 -9.59 -17.08 22.49
CA LYS A 216 -10.70 -16.26 22.02
C LYS A 216 -10.29 -15.43 20.79
N PRO A 217 -11.22 -15.10 19.89
CA PRO A 217 -10.91 -14.25 18.74
C PRO A 217 -10.51 -12.83 19.20
N TYR A 218 -9.43 -12.28 18.63
CA TYR A 218 -8.81 -11.02 19.10
C TYR A 218 -8.90 -9.88 18.07
N GLY A 219 -8.56 -10.18 16.82
CA GLY A 219 -8.46 -9.19 15.76
C GLY A 219 -8.44 -9.86 14.39
N THR A 220 -8.36 -9.06 13.34
CA THR A 220 -8.40 -9.53 11.96
C THR A 220 -7.14 -9.19 11.19
N VAL A 221 -6.75 -10.12 10.33
CA VAL A 221 -5.59 -10.06 9.45
C VAL A 221 -5.98 -10.48 8.05
N ALA A 222 -5.27 -9.95 7.07
CA ALA A 222 -5.36 -10.38 5.69
C ALA A 222 -4.12 -11.20 5.33
N ARG A 223 -4.32 -12.37 4.74
CA ARG A 223 -3.24 -13.22 4.22
C ARG A 223 -2.84 -12.70 2.85
N VAL A 224 -1.56 -12.45 2.64
CA VAL A 224 -1.02 -11.84 1.42
C VAL A 224 0.06 -12.74 0.83
N ASN A 225 -0.07 -13.02 -0.45
CA ASN A 225 0.89 -13.80 -1.22
C ASN A 225 1.96 -12.90 -1.85
N ILE A 226 3.12 -13.49 -2.16
CA ILE A 226 4.16 -12.84 -2.97
C ILE A 226 3.55 -12.40 -4.32
N GLY A 227 3.77 -11.14 -4.70
CA GLY A 227 3.20 -10.54 -5.91
C GLY A 227 1.76 -10.05 -5.78
N GLN A 228 1.11 -10.21 -4.62
CA GLN A 228 -0.26 -9.73 -4.41
C GLN A 228 -0.29 -8.21 -4.13
N ILE A 229 -1.21 -7.52 -4.80
CA ILE A 229 -1.40 -6.07 -4.70
C ILE A 229 -2.20 -5.73 -3.43
N ILE A 230 -1.60 -4.94 -2.54
CA ILE A 230 -2.19 -4.46 -1.28
C ILE A 230 -3.00 -3.18 -1.53
N LEU A 231 -2.33 -2.14 -2.06
CA LEU A 231 -2.91 -0.83 -2.35
C LEU A 231 -2.85 -0.54 -3.84
N SER A 232 -3.83 0.19 -4.35
CA SER A 232 -3.86 0.69 -5.72
C SER A 232 -4.35 2.12 -5.73
N ILE A 233 -3.70 2.99 -6.50
CA ILE A 233 -4.11 4.39 -6.65
C ILE A 233 -4.14 4.69 -8.14
N ARG A 234 -5.29 5.15 -8.66
CA ARG A 234 -5.41 5.71 -10.02
C ARG A 234 -5.52 7.23 -9.97
N THR A 235 -4.84 7.91 -10.89
CA THR A 235 -4.78 9.38 -11.02
C THR A 235 -4.62 9.83 -12.46
N LYS A 236 -4.57 11.15 -12.67
CA LYS A 236 -3.94 11.75 -13.85
C LYS A 236 -2.43 11.56 -13.80
N GLU A 237 -1.77 11.57 -14.97
CA GLU A 237 -0.33 11.34 -15.09
C GLU A 237 0.52 12.45 -14.45
N SER A 238 0.02 13.69 -14.45
CA SER A 238 0.64 14.83 -13.75
C SER A 238 0.90 14.58 -12.25
N ASN A 239 0.07 13.75 -11.62
CA ASN A 239 0.17 13.43 -10.19
C ASN A 239 1.02 12.17 -9.90
N ALA A 240 1.66 11.55 -10.89
CA ALA A 240 2.39 10.29 -10.73
C ALA A 240 3.44 10.35 -9.60
N ALA A 241 4.25 11.42 -9.55
CA ALA A 241 5.27 11.59 -8.51
C ALA A 241 4.67 11.68 -7.09
N VAL A 242 3.52 12.35 -6.93
CA VAL A 242 2.80 12.46 -5.65
C VAL A 242 2.29 11.10 -5.20
N VAL A 243 1.79 10.27 -6.12
CA VAL A 243 1.32 8.91 -5.84
C VAL A 243 2.48 8.00 -5.43
N MET A 244 3.61 8.06 -6.12
CA MET A 244 4.79 7.25 -5.78
C MET A 244 5.31 7.55 -4.37
N GLU A 245 5.37 8.82 -3.97
CA GLU A 245 5.74 9.22 -2.61
C GLU A 245 4.66 8.84 -1.57
N ALA A 246 3.38 8.89 -1.92
CA ALA A 246 2.30 8.39 -1.06
C ALA A 246 2.44 6.89 -0.75
N LEU A 247 2.71 6.08 -1.78
CA LEU A 247 2.91 4.64 -1.64
C LEU A 247 4.22 4.33 -0.89
N ARG A 248 5.28 5.12 -1.09
CA ARG A 248 6.53 5.00 -0.30
C ARG A 248 6.28 5.27 1.19
N ARG A 249 5.42 6.23 1.53
CA ARG A 249 5.02 6.50 2.93
C ARG A 249 4.15 5.40 3.51
N ALA A 250 3.20 4.88 2.73
CA ALA A 250 2.34 3.76 3.14
C ALA A 250 3.13 2.47 3.40
N ARG A 251 4.19 2.21 2.63
CA ARG A 251 5.10 1.07 2.84
C ARG A 251 5.61 0.95 4.28
N TYR A 252 6.00 2.06 4.92
CA TYR A 252 6.47 2.05 6.32
C TYR A 252 5.38 1.73 7.37
N LYS A 253 4.17 1.37 6.95
CA LYS A 253 3.07 0.90 7.82
C LYS A 253 2.80 -0.59 7.68
N PHE A 254 3.47 -1.26 6.76
CA PHE A 254 3.44 -2.70 6.62
C PHE A 254 4.74 -3.32 7.16
N PRO A 255 4.68 -4.53 7.72
CA PRO A 255 5.88 -5.35 7.95
C PRO A 255 6.50 -5.77 6.61
N GLY A 256 7.67 -6.40 6.62
CA GLY A 256 8.23 -7.05 5.43
C GLY A 256 8.67 -6.10 4.30
N ARG A 257 8.73 -6.65 3.08
CA ARG A 257 9.19 -5.92 1.87
C ARG A 257 8.06 -5.70 0.87
N GLN A 258 7.72 -4.43 0.61
CA GLN A 258 6.82 -4.06 -0.49
C GLN A 258 7.52 -3.30 -1.61
N LYS A 259 7.17 -3.68 -2.84
CA LYS A 259 7.56 -3.04 -4.09
C LYS A 259 6.45 -2.09 -4.56
N ILE A 260 6.85 -0.97 -5.16
CA ILE A 260 5.92 -0.04 -5.81
C ILE A 260 6.05 -0.29 -7.31
N ILE A 261 4.92 -0.60 -7.96
CA ILE A 261 4.88 -0.96 -9.39
C ILE A 261 3.95 0.01 -10.11
N ILE A 262 4.46 0.65 -11.17
CA ILE A 262 3.65 1.45 -12.09
C ILE A 262 2.98 0.48 -13.08
N SER A 263 1.67 0.61 -13.23
CA SER A 263 0.90 -0.26 -14.12
C SER A 263 0.99 0.21 -15.58
N ARG A 264 1.10 -0.75 -16.51
CA ARG A 264 0.92 -0.53 -17.96
C ARG A 264 -0.55 -0.45 -18.36
N LYS A 265 -1.47 -0.75 -17.43
CA LYS A 265 -2.92 -0.76 -17.65
C LYS A 265 -3.53 0.61 -17.49
N TRP A 266 -4.69 0.83 -18.11
CA TRP A 266 -5.44 2.07 -17.94
C TRP A 266 -6.18 2.07 -16.60
N GLY A 267 -5.70 2.85 -15.63
CA GLY A 267 -6.34 2.99 -14.32
C GLY A 267 -6.53 1.64 -13.60
N PHE A 268 -7.79 1.31 -13.26
CA PHE A 268 -8.16 0.02 -12.64
C PHE A 268 -8.74 -1.01 -13.63
N THR A 269 -8.59 -0.78 -14.94
CA THR A 269 -9.03 -1.76 -15.96
C THR A 269 -8.04 -2.92 -16.10
N ASN A 270 -8.44 -3.94 -16.87
CA ASN A 270 -7.60 -5.09 -17.17
C ASN A 270 -6.78 -4.96 -18.47
N VAL A 271 -7.07 -3.97 -19.31
CA VAL A 271 -6.45 -3.72 -20.62
C VAL A 271 -5.24 -2.78 -20.51
N ASN A 272 -4.34 -2.85 -21.49
CA ASN A 272 -3.21 -1.91 -21.59
C ASN A 272 -3.66 -0.52 -22.06
N LYS A 273 -2.86 0.53 -21.82
CA LYS A 273 -3.20 1.90 -22.23
C LYS A 273 -3.49 2.04 -23.74
N GLU A 274 -2.60 1.49 -24.58
CA GLU A 274 -2.74 1.51 -26.04
C GLU A 274 -4.00 0.78 -26.52
N GLU A 275 -4.27 -0.39 -25.94
CA GLU A 275 -5.43 -1.23 -26.24
C GLU A 275 -6.75 -0.54 -25.82
N TYR A 276 -6.75 0.16 -24.68
CA TYR A 276 -7.92 0.94 -24.23
C TYR A 276 -8.29 2.05 -25.21
N LEU A 277 -7.29 2.75 -25.77
CA LEU A 277 -7.51 3.80 -26.76
C LEU A 277 -8.13 3.22 -28.04
N ARG A 278 -7.58 2.13 -28.58
CA ARG A 278 -8.15 1.43 -29.75
C ARG A 278 -9.58 0.95 -29.50
N LEU A 279 -9.86 0.32 -28.37
CA LEU A 279 -11.21 -0.14 -28.01
C LEU A 279 -12.22 1.00 -27.83
N LYS A 280 -11.74 2.21 -27.53
CA LYS A 280 -12.55 3.44 -27.44
C LYS A 280 -12.81 4.02 -28.83
N GLU A 281 -11.81 4.05 -29.70
CA GLU A 281 -11.95 4.43 -31.13
C GLU A 281 -12.92 3.48 -31.86
N GLU A 282 -12.85 2.17 -31.59
CA GLU A 282 -13.76 1.14 -32.10
C GLU A 282 -15.19 1.20 -31.53
N LYS A 283 -15.49 2.10 -30.57
CA LYS A 283 -16.76 2.18 -29.84
C LYS A 283 -17.19 0.86 -29.17
N ARG A 284 -16.22 0.17 -28.55
CA ARG A 284 -16.43 -1.10 -27.83
C ARG A 284 -16.34 -0.96 -26.31
N VAL A 285 -16.22 0.27 -25.84
CA VAL A 285 -16.12 0.67 -24.43
C VAL A 285 -17.41 1.38 -24.04
N LEU A 286 -18.22 0.74 -23.20
CA LEU A 286 -19.39 1.37 -22.59
C LEU A 286 -19.03 1.87 -21.19
N GLN A 287 -19.33 3.14 -20.90
CA GLN A 287 -19.07 3.73 -19.58
C GLN A 287 -20.07 3.21 -18.54
N ASP A 288 -19.57 2.73 -17.40
CA ASP A 288 -20.36 2.18 -16.29
C ASP A 288 -19.93 2.84 -14.96
N GLY A 289 -20.26 4.14 -14.85
CA GLY A 289 -19.94 4.99 -13.71
C GLY A 289 -18.43 5.07 -13.44
N ALA A 290 -17.95 4.28 -12.48
CA ALA A 290 -16.54 4.24 -12.07
C ALA A 290 -15.69 3.22 -12.85
N TYR A 291 -16.34 2.32 -13.59
CA TYR A 291 -15.77 1.23 -14.37
C TYR A 291 -16.24 1.32 -15.84
N VAL A 292 -15.85 0.32 -16.64
CA VAL A 292 -16.15 0.19 -18.06
C VAL A 292 -16.64 -1.22 -18.32
N GLN A 293 -17.67 -1.35 -19.14
CA GLN A 293 -18.10 -2.62 -19.72
C GLN A 293 -17.59 -2.71 -21.17
N TYR A 294 -17.12 -3.89 -21.56
CA TYR A 294 -16.60 -4.13 -22.91
C TYR A 294 -17.63 -4.86 -23.76
N ILE A 295 -17.92 -4.33 -24.95
CA ILE A 295 -18.81 -4.97 -25.90
C ILE A 295 -18.11 -6.19 -26.51
N ARG A 296 -18.65 -7.37 -26.21
CA ARG A 296 -18.13 -8.66 -26.65
C ARG A 296 -18.70 -9.01 -28.03
N PRO A 297 -17.94 -9.68 -28.91
CA PRO A 297 -18.46 -10.18 -30.19
C PRO A 297 -19.46 -11.34 -30.03
N ARG A 298 -19.62 -11.89 -28.82
CA ARG A 298 -20.59 -12.94 -28.48
C ARG A 298 -21.72 -12.36 -27.63
N GLY A 299 -22.96 -12.78 -27.86
CA GLY A 299 -24.15 -12.33 -27.16
C GLY A 299 -25.33 -12.11 -28.11
N ASN A 300 -26.44 -11.53 -27.61
CA ASN A 300 -27.53 -11.10 -28.48
C ASN A 300 -27.07 -9.94 -29.37
N LEU A 301 -27.12 -10.13 -30.69
CA LEU A 301 -26.69 -9.16 -31.69
C LEU A 301 -27.43 -7.82 -31.55
N GLU A 302 -28.75 -7.83 -31.35
CA GLU A 302 -29.57 -6.62 -31.21
C GLU A 302 -29.12 -5.77 -30.01
N THR A 303 -28.80 -6.42 -28.88
CA THR A 303 -28.30 -5.75 -27.67
C THR A 303 -26.90 -5.20 -27.89
N ASN A 304 -26.02 -5.93 -28.58
CA ASN A 304 -24.66 -5.49 -28.88
C ASN A 304 -24.66 -4.27 -29.82
N LEU A 305 -25.48 -4.27 -30.88
CA LEU A 305 -25.65 -3.13 -31.79
C LEU A 305 -26.18 -1.89 -31.04
N ARG A 306 -27.21 -2.05 -30.18
CA ARG A 306 -27.71 -0.96 -29.33
C ARG A 306 -26.65 -0.42 -28.36
N ASN A 307 -25.76 -1.27 -27.84
CA ASN A 307 -24.68 -0.84 -26.97
C ASN A 307 -23.55 -0.14 -27.74
N GLN A 308 -23.25 -0.53 -28.99
CA GLN A 308 -22.30 0.17 -29.86
C GLN A 308 -22.79 1.57 -30.26
N LEU A 309 -24.09 1.76 -30.39
CA LEU A 309 -24.70 3.09 -30.60
C LEU A 309 -24.67 3.99 -29.35
N ARG A 310 -24.44 3.42 -28.16
CA ARG A 310 -24.33 4.12 -26.88
C ARG A 310 -22.88 4.39 -26.45
N ALA A 311 -21.91 3.83 -27.17
CA ALA A 311 -20.47 3.94 -26.92
C ALA A 311 -19.81 5.04 -27.78
#